data_AF-A0A3M1FI53-F1
#
_entry.id   AF-A0A3M1FI53-F1
#
_cell.length_a   1.000
_cell.length_b   1.000
_cell.length_c   1.000
_cell.angle_alpha   90.00
_cell.angle_beta   90.00
_cell.angle_gamma   90.00
#
_symmetry.space_group_name_H-M   'P 1'
#
loop_
_entity.id
_entity.type
_entity.pdbx_description
1 polymer ?
#
loop_
_entity_poly.entity_id
_entity_poly.type
_entity_poly.pdbx_seq_one_letter_code
_entity_poly.pdbx_strand_id
1 'polypeptide(L)'
;MRFEQKAVLGGLTLCIFLVGLITGCSINGNVASPYVQDVVQQEPILWFLSPVGDKLLYNTTSSRGQAIVRVLTTDQELAVKGCSLFSWLDNEHIYCYDFYDGDYEPFIVAVDVSSNADDFQKSLIKEITAEQVDLDKLLEQAKVIYRLSASTQPDMLLILDTENASQYYHVTGVNNLDQVLENHTYETISLSGRSTRRSGKVYSPNGRYYYLLQKNLGIYDAITNQLLAEFKPPPKYISWFRFGGFSPNKTEGWAADNSGVYFQISHRSGFGPPLPIRPIQKLCVPGASGCPTAN
;
A
#
# COMPACT_ATOMS: atom_id res chain seq x y z
N MET A 1 48.42 -51.45 50.33
CA MET A 1 48.32 -51.46 48.86
C MET A 1 48.82 -50.13 48.33
N ARG A 2 50.08 -50.10 47.88
CA ARG A 2 50.68 -49.02 47.10
C ARG A 2 51.32 -49.70 45.89
N PHE A 3 50.97 -49.25 44.70
CA PHE A 3 51.72 -49.50 43.49
C PHE A 3 51.89 -48.16 42.77
N GLU A 4 53.16 -47.87 42.47
CA GLU A 4 53.65 -46.76 41.67
C GLU A 4 53.43 -47.01 40.17
N GLN A 5 53.37 -45.94 39.37
CA GLN A 5 54.16 -45.62 38.16
C GLN A 5 53.37 -44.61 37.28
N LYS A 6 53.84 -43.37 37.06
CA LYS A 6 54.73 -42.89 35.96
C LYS A 6 54.18 -43.31 34.58
N ALA A 7 54.04 -42.49 33.54
CA ALA A 7 54.33 -41.10 33.15
C ALA A 7 53.31 -40.78 32.02
N VAL A 8 53.12 -39.57 31.49
CA VAL A 8 53.95 -38.91 30.46
C VAL A 8 53.35 -37.51 30.26
N LEU A 9 54.18 -36.47 30.41
CA LEU A 9 53.92 -35.12 29.95
C LEU A 9 54.06 -35.10 28.42
N GLY A 10 53.04 -34.61 27.71
CA GLY A 10 53.13 -34.34 26.28
C GLY A 10 52.04 -33.38 25.84
N GLY A 11 52.47 -32.25 25.26
CA GLY A 11 51.66 -31.50 24.31
C GLY A 11 50.82 -30.37 24.88
N LEU A 12 51.41 -29.16 24.85
CA LEU A 12 50.67 -27.91 24.76
C LEU A 12 49.68 -27.99 23.58
N THR A 13 48.38 -27.81 23.81
CA THR A 13 47.47 -27.35 22.75
C THR A 13 46.49 -26.36 23.36
N LEU A 14 46.62 -25.14 22.85
CA LEU A 14 45.87 -23.94 23.17
C LEU A 14 44.39 -24.14 22.77
N CYS A 15 43.50 -24.42 23.72
CA CYS A 15 42.06 -24.36 23.48
C CYS A 15 41.63 -22.89 23.44
N ILE A 16 41.47 -22.36 22.23
CA ILE A 16 40.79 -21.09 21.99
C ILE A 16 39.33 -21.26 22.43
N PHE A 17 38.93 -20.52 23.46
CA PHE A 17 37.52 -20.31 23.80
C PHE A 17 36.86 -19.50 22.68
N LEU A 18 36.21 -20.17 21.74
CA LEU A 18 35.19 -19.54 20.90
C LEU A 18 33.90 -19.48 21.71
N VAL A 19 33.63 -18.32 22.30
CA VAL A 19 32.31 -17.97 22.82
C VAL A 19 31.38 -17.85 21.62
N GLY A 20 30.77 -18.97 21.24
CA GLY A 20 29.66 -18.99 20.30
C GLY A 20 28.46 -18.29 20.93
N LEU A 21 28.17 -17.08 20.49
CA LEU A 21 26.90 -16.40 20.70
C LEU A 21 25.78 -17.34 20.25
N ILE A 22 25.02 -17.86 21.21
CA ILE A 22 23.74 -18.51 20.98
C ILE A 22 22.77 -17.38 20.61
N THR A 23 22.76 -16.98 19.33
CA THR A 23 21.64 -16.23 18.78
C THR A 23 20.42 -17.15 18.81
N GLY A 24 19.46 -16.79 19.64
CA GLY A 24 18.21 -17.51 19.82
C GLY A 24 17.55 -17.80 18.48
N CYS A 25 17.24 -19.08 18.26
CA CYS A 25 16.27 -19.48 17.25
C CYS A 25 14.93 -18.83 17.60
N SER A 26 14.61 -17.70 16.98
CA SER A 26 13.23 -17.28 16.85
C SER A 26 12.53 -18.32 15.96
N ILE A 27 11.52 -18.97 16.52
CA ILE A 27 10.65 -19.90 15.80
C ILE A 27 9.73 -19.04 14.91
N ASN A 28 10.27 -18.55 13.79
CA ASN A 28 9.47 -17.94 12.73
C ASN A 28 8.75 -19.07 11.98
N GLY A 29 7.46 -19.24 12.27
CA GLY A 29 6.55 -20.12 11.53
C GLY A 29 6.22 -19.61 10.12
N ASN A 30 7.21 -19.12 9.39
CA ASN A 30 7.05 -18.61 8.03
C ASN A 30 6.94 -19.79 7.07
N VAL A 31 5.77 -19.95 6.46
CA VAL A 31 5.68 -20.63 5.18
C VAL A 31 6.26 -19.65 4.15
N ALA A 32 7.59 -19.67 4.01
CA ALA A 32 8.34 -18.73 3.19
C ALA A 32 8.28 -19.16 1.72
N SER A 33 7.52 -18.43 0.92
CA SER A 33 7.82 -18.39 -0.51
C SER A 33 9.16 -17.67 -0.68
N PRO A 34 10.13 -18.19 -1.45
CA PRO A 34 11.39 -17.50 -1.66
C PRO A 34 11.22 -16.17 -2.42
N TYR A 35 10.04 -15.96 -3.00
CA TYR A 35 9.69 -14.78 -3.77
C TYR A 35 8.97 -13.71 -2.95
N VAL A 36 8.93 -13.82 -1.62
CA VAL A 36 8.32 -12.77 -0.78
C VAL A 36 9.39 -11.87 -0.20
N GLN A 37 9.17 -10.57 -0.34
CA GLN A 37 9.97 -9.54 0.30
C GLN A 37 9.10 -8.64 1.15
N ASP A 38 9.62 -8.22 2.29
CA ASP A 38 9.03 -7.14 3.06
C ASP A 38 9.43 -5.80 2.43
N VAL A 39 8.44 -4.95 2.18
CA VAL A 39 8.59 -3.64 1.55
C VAL A 39 8.55 -2.52 2.57
N VAL A 40 7.60 -2.59 3.50
CA VAL A 40 7.50 -1.65 4.63
C VAL A 40 7.47 -2.46 5.91
N GLN A 41 8.47 -2.26 6.77
CA GLN A 41 8.63 -3.01 8.01
C GLN A 41 7.70 -2.55 9.13
N GLN A 42 7.20 -1.31 9.06
CA GLN A 42 6.29 -0.74 10.07
C GLN A 42 4.86 -1.28 9.86
N GLU A 43 3.99 -1.18 10.87
CA GLU A 43 2.58 -1.58 10.72
C GLU A 43 1.78 -0.39 10.17
N PRO A 44 1.47 -0.37 8.85
CA PRO A 44 0.61 0.67 8.32
C PRO A 44 -0.83 0.44 8.77
N ILE A 45 -1.53 1.55 9.03
CA ILE A 45 -2.98 1.53 9.29
C ILE A 45 -3.72 1.50 7.95
N LEU A 46 -3.30 2.37 7.03
CA LEU A 46 -3.82 2.56 5.68
C LEU A 46 -2.65 2.62 4.71
N TRP A 47 -2.79 2.02 3.54
CA TRP A 47 -1.79 2.14 2.48
C TRP A 47 -2.43 2.01 1.10
N PHE A 48 -1.81 2.65 0.09
CA PHE A 48 -2.18 2.61 -1.31
C PHE A 48 -0.93 2.58 -2.21
N LEU A 49 -0.88 1.64 -3.16
CA LEU A 49 0.04 1.68 -4.28
C LEU A 49 -0.47 2.69 -5.31
N SER A 50 0.44 3.54 -5.77
CA SER A 50 0.23 4.49 -6.87
C SER A 50 -0.26 3.79 -8.15
N PRO A 51 -0.95 4.51 -9.06
CA PRO A 51 -1.52 3.93 -10.27
C PRO A 51 -0.52 3.18 -11.16
N VAL A 52 0.73 3.64 -11.23
CA VAL A 52 1.78 2.98 -12.05
C VAL A 52 2.64 2.00 -11.26
N GLY A 53 2.47 1.96 -9.94
CA GLY A 53 3.17 1.01 -9.07
C GLY A 53 4.59 1.39 -8.66
N ASP A 54 4.97 2.67 -8.76
CA ASP A 54 6.32 3.16 -8.44
C ASP A 54 6.43 3.77 -7.02
N LYS A 55 5.31 4.13 -6.40
CA LYS A 55 5.22 4.70 -5.06
C LYS A 55 4.20 3.99 -4.19
N LEU A 56 4.50 3.85 -2.91
CA LEU A 56 3.55 3.51 -1.86
C LEU A 56 3.20 4.76 -1.05
N LEU A 57 1.91 4.92 -0.77
CA LEU A 57 1.40 5.93 0.14
C LEU A 57 0.84 5.22 1.36
N TYR A 58 1.31 5.50 2.58
CA TYR A 58 0.83 4.84 3.79
C TYR A 58 0.93 5.73 5.02
N ASN A 59 0.21 5.40 6.08
CA ASN A 59 0.42 5.98 7.40
C ASN A 59 0.66 4.87 8.42
N THR A 60 1.30 5.23 9.53
CA THR A 60 1.57 4.33 10.64
C THR A 60 0.98 4.87 11.93
N THR A 61 0.89 4.02 12.95
CA THR A 61 0.43 4.43 14.28
C THR A 61 1.34 5.49 14.92
N SER A 62 2.63 5.52 14.55
CA SER A 62 3.60 6.50 15.01
C SER A 62 3.56 7.81 14.23
N SER A 63 3.04 7.82 13.00
CA SER A 63 2.97 9.01 12.13
C SER A 63 1.61 9.72 12.21
N ARG A 64 1.04 9.86 13.41
CA ARG A 64 -0.28 10.51 13.58
C ARG A 64 -0.33 11.86 12.85
N GLY A 65 -1.38 12.08 12.06
CA GLY A 65 -1.51 13.31 11.26
C GLY A 65 -0.65 13.34 10.00
N GLN A 66 0.04 12.25 9.64
CA GLN A 66 1.00 12.25 8.53
C GLN A 66 0.86 10.99 7.67
N ALA A 67 0.89 11.21 6.36
CA ALA A 67 1.08 10.17 5.38
C ALA A 67 2.55 10.13 4.94
N ILE A 68 3.00 8.97 4.48
CA ILE A 68 4.36 8.73 4.00
C ILE A 68 4.24 8.26 2.56
N VAL A 69 4.93 8.94 1.65
CA VAL A 69 5.16 8.48 0.29
C VAL A 69 6.53 7.82 0.23
N ARG A 70 6.58 6.52 -0.05
CA ARG A 70 7.81 5.78 -0.30
C ARG A 70 7.98 5.53 -1.78
N VAL A 71 9.08 6.02 -2.34
CA VAL A 71 9.49 5.75 -3.72
C VAL A 71 10.17 4.39 -3.78
N LEU A 72 9.55 3.43 -4.47
CA LEU A 72 9.95 2.02 -4.40
C LEU A 72 11.28 1.72 -5.08
N THR A 73 11.71 2.57 -6.02
CA THR A 73 12.97 2.40 -6.76
C THR A 73 14.18 2.93 -6.00
N THR A 74 14.03 4.00 -5.23
CA THR A 74 15.11 4.69 -4.52
C THR A 74 15.10 4.47 -3.01
N ASP A 75 14.00 3.88 -2.50
CA ASP A 75 13.73 3.73 -1.07
C ASP A 75 13.60 5.04 -0.29
N GLN A 76 13.41 6.15 -0.99
CA GLN A 76 13.20 7.47 -0.40
C GLN A 76 11.80 7.55 0.22
N GLU A 77 11.71 8.07 1.43
CA GLU A 77 10.45 8.36 2.12
C GLU A 77 10.24 9.87 2.24
N LEU A 78 9.02 10.32 1.94
CA LEU A 78 8.60 11.71 2.06
C LEU A 78 7.37 11.80 2.96
N ALA A 79 7.43 12.64 3.99
CA ALA A 79 6.33 12.81 4.94
C ALA A 79 5.41 13.96 4.53
N VAL A 80 4.12 13.68 4.35
CA VAL A 80 3.07 14.66 4.06
C VAL A 80 2.33 15.00 5.35
N LYS A 81 2.61 16.17 5.92
CA LYS A 81 2.03 16.65 7.18
C LYS A 81 0.58 17.10 7.01
N GLY A 82 -0.25 16.78 8.00
CA GLY A 82 -1.69 17.08 8.03
C GLY A 82 -2.49 16.18 7.08
N CYS A 83 -2.03 14.96 6.81
CA CYS A 83 -2.66 14.05 5.86
C CYS A 83 -2.95 12.71 6.55
N SER A 84 -4.15 12.59 7.13
CA SER A 84 -4.53 11.46 7.97
C SER A 84 -5.31 10.39 7.20
N LEU A 85 -6.21 10.84 6.33
CA LEU A 85 -6.88 10.05 5.32
C LEU A 85 -6.42 10.51 3.96
N PHE A 86 -6.22 9.56 3.05
CA PHE A 86 -5.64 9.88 1.75
C PHE A 86 -6.04 8.88 0.68
N SER A 87 -5.90 9.31 -0.57
CA SER A 87 -5.94 8.46 -1.75
C SER A 87 -5.10 9.07 -2.86
N TRP A 88 -4.58 8.23 -3.75
CA TRP A 88 -4.01 8.69 -5.01
C TRP A 88 -5.13 9.23 -5.91
N LEU A 89 -4.93 10.39 -6.51
CA LEU A 89 -5.76 10.90 -7.60
C LEU A 89 -5.18 10.46 -8.95
N ASP A 90 -3.86 10.57 -9.05
CA ASP A 90 -3.05 10.07 -10.15
C ASP A 90 -1.66 9.68 -9.62
N ASN A 91 -0.65 9.58 -10.49
CA ASN A 91 0.69 9.15 -10.08
C ASN A 91 1.52 10.24 -9.35
N GLU A 92 1.03 11.47 -9.38
CA GLU A 92 1.70 12.68 -8.93
C GLU A 92 0.86 13.45 -7.90
N HIS A 93 -0.45 13.20 -7.79
CA HIS A 93 -1.34 13.92 -6.89
C HIS A 93 -1.99 13.02 -5.86
N ILE A 94 -1.99 13.50 -4.62
CA ILE A 94 -2.64 12.86 -3.47
C ILE A 94 -3.75 13.77 -2.98
N TYR A 95 -4.94 13.19 -2.83
CA TYR A 95 -6.01 13.79 -2.04
C TYR A 95 -5.76 13.48 -0.57
N CYS A 96 -5.75 14.52 0.27
CA CYS A 96 -5.51 14.45 1.70
C CYS A 96 -6.67 15.05 2.49
N TYR A 97 -6.92 14.46 3.65
CA TYR A 97 -7.87 14.96 4.64
C TYR A 97 -7.30 14.77 6.04
N ASP A 98 -7.29 15.82 6.86
CA ASP A 98 -6.85 15.73 8.26
C ASP A 98 -8.04 15.51 9.21
N PHE A 99 -7.86 14.64 10.19
CA PHE A 99 -8.86 14.32 11.20
C PHE A 99 -8.45 14.79 12.60
N TYR A 100 -7.22 15.30 12.78
CA TYR A 100 -6.65 15.51 14.12
C TYR A 100 -6.62 16.96 14.60
N ASP A 101 -6.63 17.96 13.73
CA ASP A 101 -6.43 19.37 14.13
C ASP A 101 -7.70 20.23 14.21
N GLY A 102 -8.88 19.62 14.15
CA GLY A 102 -10.17 20.31 14.35
C GLY A 102 -10.65 21.19 13.19
N ASP A 103 -9.75 21.61 12.29
CA ASP A 103 -10.05 22.25 11.02
C ASP A 103 -10.06 21.21 9.89
N TYR A 104 -11.26 20.92 9.39
CA TYR A 104 -11.59 19.78 8.53
C TYR A 104 -11.40 20.07 7.03
N GLU A 105 -10.28 20.63 6.61
CA GLU A 105 -10.12 21.07 5.22
C GLU A 105 -9.41 20.01 4.34
N PRO A 106 -10.09 19.44 3.32
CA PRO A 106 -9.43 18.58 2.35
C PRO A 106 -8.50 19.40 1.44
N PHE A 107 -7.36 18.82 1.06
CA PHE A 107 -6.40 19.46 0.17
C PHE A 107 -5.73 18.45 -0.76
N ILE A 108 -5.16 18.95 -1.85
CA ILE A 108 -4.36 18.15 -2.79
C ILE A 108 -2.89 18.48 -2.61
N VAL A 109 -2.05 17.45 -2.66
CA VAL A 109 -0.59 17.58 -2.64
C VAL A 109 -0.04 17.04 -3.95
N ALA A 110 0.77 17.85 -4.61
CA ALA A 110 1.64 17.39 -5.69
C ALA A 110 2.88 16.71 -5.09
N VAL A 111 3.16 15.49 -5.52
CA VAL A 111 4.27 14.65 -5.09
C VAL A 111 5.43 14.85 -6.03
N ASP A 112 6.28 15.81 -5.69
CA ASP A 112 7.56 15.99 -6.36
C ASP A 112 8.67 15.27 -5.60
N VAL A 113 9.15 14.16 -6.17
CA VAL A 113 10.24 13.35 -5.60
C VAL A 113 11.60 14.05 -5.58
N SER A 114 11.74 15.17 -6.30
CA SER A 114 12.93 16.03 -6.25
C SER A 114 12.88 17.07 -5.12
N SER A 115 11.71 17.26 -4.51
CA SER A 115 11.51 18.24 -3.43
C SER A 115 11.84 17.65 -2.04
N ASN A 116 12.26 18.52 -1.12
CA ASN A 116 12.42 18.12 0.27
C ASN A 116 11.03 17.86 0.89
N ALA A 117 10.94 16.84 1.76
CA ALA A 117 9.70 16.40 2.40
C ALA A 117 8.94 17.49 3.18
N ASP A 118 9.57 18.62 3.52
CA ASP A 118 8.97 19.72 4.27
C ASP A 118 8.30 20.80 3.38
N ASP A 119 8.47 20.75 2.04
CA ASP A 119 8.05 21.83 1.13
C ASP A 119 6.89 21.48 0.19
N PHE A 120 6.11 20.44 0.52
CA PHE A 120 4.96 20.06 -0.30
C PHE A 120 3.98 21.23 -0.50
N GLN A 121 3.80 21.63 -1.76
CA GLN A 121 2.80 22.62 -2.12
C GLN A 121 1.40 22.02 -1.95
N LYS A 122 0.63 22.59 -1.02
CA LYS A 122 -0.76 22.23 -0.77
C LYS A 122 -1.67 23.09 -1.64
N SER A 123 -2.49 22.45 -2.44
CA SER A 123 -3.60 23.09 -3.15
C SER A 123 -4.87 22.91 -2.35
N LEU A 124 -5.45 24.01 -1.88
CA LEU A 124 -6.71 23.98 -1.13
C LEU A 124 -7.86 23.60 -2.07
N ILE A 125 -8.78 22.79 -1.56
CA ILE A 125 -9.98 22.40 -2.28
C ILE A 125 -11.10 23.33 -1.83
N LYS A 126 -11.81 23.93 -2.78
CA LYS A 126 -12.94 24.79 -2.51
C LYS A 126 -14.20 23.94 -2.35
N GLU A 127 -14.81 23.97 -1.17
CA GLU A 127 -16.11 23.35 -0.96
C GLU A 127 -17.22 24.20 -1.61
N ILE A 128 -18.12 23.55 -2.34
CA ILE A 128 -19.32 24.14 -2.93
C ILE A 128 -20.50 23.17 -2.78
N THR A 129 -21.71 23.69 -2.56
CA THR A 129 -22.91 22.84 -2.58
C THR A 129 -23.52 22.84 -3.98
N ALA A 130 -24.11 21.71 -4.40
CA ALA A 130 -24.73 21.56 -5.71
C ALA A 130 -25.83 22.61 -5.99
N GLU A 131 -26.50 23.11 -4.96
CA GLU A 131 -27.55 24.14 -5.06
C GLU A 131 -27.01 25.55 -5.35
N GLN A 132 -25.73 25.81 -5.07
CA GLN A 132 -25.10 27.12 -5.20
C GLN A 132 -24.50 27.38 -6.60
N VAL A 133 -24.46 26.36 -7.45
CA VAL A 133 -23.72 26.40 -8.72
C VAL A 133 -24.52 25.78 -9.86
N ASP A 134 -24.16 26.16 -11.07
CA ASP A 134 -24.58 25.45 -12.28
C ASP A 134 -23.71 24.20 -12.42
N LEU A 135 -24.19 23.08 -11.88
CA LEU A 135 -23.44 21.83 -11.81
C LEU A 135 -23.14 21.28 -13.21
N ASP A 136 -24.10 21.30 -14.13
CA ASP A 136 -23.93 20.79 -15.49
C ASP A 136 -22.79 21.52 -16.20
N LYS A 137 -22.76 22.85 -16.08
CA LYS A 137 -21.67 23.67 -16.63
C LYS A 137 -20.31 23.35 -16.00
N LEU A 138 -20.26 23.09 -14.69
CA LEU A 138 -19.00 22.69 -14.03
C LEU A 138 -18.52 21.32 -14.50
N LEU A 139 -19.43 20.37 -14.72
CA LEU A 139 -19.11 19.03 -15.23
C LEU A 139 -18.59 19.07 -16.66
N GLU A 140 -19.14 19.93 -17.51
CA GLU A 140 -18.65 20.15 -18.88
C GLU A 140 -17.24 20.76 -18.92
N GLN A 141 -16.88 21.56 -17.91
CA GLN A 141 -15.58 22.20 -17.80
C GLN A 141 -14.54 21.34 -17.06
N ALA A 142 -14.98 20.32 -16.33
CA ALA A 142 -14.11 19.47 -15.56
C ALA A 142 -13.19 18.67 -16.48
N LYS A 143 -11.87 18.76 -16.23
CA LYS A 143 -10.90 17.90 -16.89
C LYS A 143 -10.98 16.48 -16.34
N VAL A 144 -11.12 16.35 -15.02
CA VAL A 144 -11.26 15.07 -14.33
C VAL A 144 -12.36 15.18 -13.28
N ILE A 145 -13.16 14.12 -13.20
CA ILE A 145 -14.24 13.97 -12.23
C ILE A 145 -13.90 12.77 -11.36
N TYR A 146 -13.80 12.99 -10.05
CA TYR A 146 -13.61 11.94 -9.07
C TYR A 146 -14.87 11.80 -8.21
N ARG A 147 -15.40 10.59 -8.11
CA ARG A 147 -16.42 10.21 -7.14
C ARG A 147 -15.75 9.76 -5.85
N LEU A 148 -16.17 10.31 -4.71
CA LEU A 148 -15.65 9.93 -3.39
C LEU A 148 -16.48 8.77 -2.82
N SER A 149 -15.86 7.61 -2.55
CA SER A 149 -16.61 6.40 -2.14
C SER A 149 -16.83 6.26 -0.63
N ALA A 150 -16.28 7.14 0.19
CA ALA A 150 -16.20 6.97 1.65
C ALA A 150 -17.17 7.84 2.46
N SER A 151 -17.84 8.80 1.82
CA SER A 151 -18.82 9.66 2.49
C SER A 151 -20.18 8.97 2.57
N THR A 152 -20.87 9.17 3.69
CA THR A 152 -22.29 8.78 3.85
C THR A 152 -23.21 9.57 2.92
N GLN A 153 -22.71 10.65 2.32
CA GLN A 153 -23.34 11.44 1.29
C GLN A 153 -22.59 11.29 -0.04
N PRO A 154 -23.28 11.26 -1.18
CA PRO A 154 -22.63 11.19 -2.48
C PRO A 154 -21.90 12.50 -2.79
N ASP A 155 -20.57 12.47 -2.66
CA ASP A 155 -19.71 13.62 -2.91
C ASP A 155 -18.83 13.40 -4.13
N MET A 156 -18.39 14.51 -4.72
CA MET A 156 -17.48 14.49 -5.85
C MET A 156 -16.40 15.55 -5.74
N LEU A 157 -15.23 15.24 -6.29
CA LEU A 157 -14.11 16.15 -6.46
C LEU A 157 -13.96 16.44 -7.95
N LEU A 158 -13.97 17.72 -8.31
CA LEU A 158 -13.77 18.22 -9.67
C LEU A 158 -12.40 18.88 -9.78
N ILE A 159 -11.67 18.53 -10.83
CA ILE A 159 -10.46 19.25 -11.23
C ILE A 159 -10.76 20.00 -12.53
N LEU A 160 -10.70 21.33 -12.46
CA LEU A 160 -10.86 22.21 -13.61
C LEU A 160 -9.49 22.79 -13.94
N ASP A 161 -8.99 22.54 -15.15
CA ASP A 161 -7.81 23.25 -15.65
C ASP A 161 -8.27 24.57 -16.27
N THR A 162 -7.79 25.68 -15.71
CA THR A 162 -7.94 27.00 -16.32
C THR A 162 -6.65 27.37 -17.05
N GLU A 163 -6.68 28.42 -17.87
CA GLU A 163 -5.49 28.91 -18.59
C GLU A 163 -4.31 29.24 -17.66
N ASN A 164 -4.57 29.50 -16.37
CA ASN A 164 -3.56 29.99 -15.42
C ASN A 164 -3.26 29.04 -14.25
N ALA A 165 -4.17 28.11 -13.91
CA ALA A 165 -4.00 27.16 -12.80
C ALA A 165 -5.08 26.07 -12.80
N SER A 166 -4.80 24.94 -12.16
CA SER A 166 -5.83 23.97 -11.79
C SER A 166 -6.62 24.47 -10.58
N GLN A 167 -7.94 24.35 -10.65
CA GLN A 167 -8.87 24.64 -9.57
C GLN A 167 -9.53 23.34 -9.10
N TYR A 168 -9.67 23.19 -7.79
CA TYR A 168 -10.15 21.98 -7.16
C TYR A 168 -11.43 22.28 -6.39
N TYR A 169 -12.51 21.55 -6.69
CA TYR A 169 -13.80 21.72 -6.03
C TYR A 169 -14.29 20.43 -5.42
N HIS A 170 -14.65 20.48 -4.14
CA HIS A 170 -15.41 19.41 -3.49
C HIS A 170 -16.89 19.81 -3.55
N VAL A 171 -17.65 19.12 -4.39
CA VAL A 171 -19.09 19.34 -4.53
C VAL A 171 -19.84 18.41 -3.58
N THR A 172 -20.60 19.01 -2.67
CA THR A 172 -21.42 18.30 -1.69
C THR A 172 -22.91 18.49 -1.98
N GLY A 173 -23.75 17.65 -1.38
CA GLY A 173 -25.21 17.76 -1.50
C GLY A 173 -25.77 17.39 -2.87
N VAL A 174 -25.06 16.59 -3.66
CA VAL A 174 -25.52 16.14 -4.99
C VAL A 174 -26.59 15.07 -4.83
N ASN A 175 -27.85 15.43 -5.01
CA ASN A 175 -28.94 14.44 -5.04
C ASN A 175 -28.82 13.55 -6.28
N ASN A 176 -28.86 12.23 -6.08
CA ASN A 176 -28.80 11.23 -7.15
C ASN A 176 -27.55 11.35 -8.05
N LEU A 177 -26.36 11.41 -7.44
CA LEU A 177 -25.06 11.53 -8.14
C LEU A 177 -24.85 10.52 -9.27
N ASP A 178 -25.38 9.29 -9.15
CA ASP A 178 -25.27 8.28 -10.22
C ASP A 178 -25.96 8.74 -11.51
N GLN A 179 -27.11 9.43 -11.40
CA GLN A 179 -27.82 9.99 -12.54
C GLN A 179 -27.09 11.21 -13.12
N VAL A 180 -26.57 12.08 -12.25
CA VAL A 180 -25.78 13.26 -12.68
C VAL A 180 -24.55 12.84 -13.48
N LEU A 181 -23.89 11.75 -13.08
CA LEU A 181 -22.69 11.25 -13.72
C LEU A 181 -22.94 10.30 -14.90
N GLU A 182 -24.19 9.99 -15.26
CA GLU A 182 -24.51 8.97 -16.27
C GLU A 182 -23.87 9.25 -17.64
N ASN A 183 -23.73 10.53 -17.98
CA ASN A 183 -23.14 10.98 -19.25
C ASN A 183 -21.69 11.47 -19.14
N HIS A 184 -21.05 11.28 -17.99
CA HIS A 184 -19.70 11.76 -17.73
C HIS A 184 -18.75 10.61 -17.44
N THR A 185 -17.51 10.71 -17.93
CA THR A 185 -16.45 9.79 -17.50
C THR A 185 -15.93 10.25 -16.16
N TYR A 186 -15.89 9.34 -15.18
CA TYR A 186 -15.39 9.63 -13.84
C TYR A 186 -14.55 8.47 -13.31
N GLU A 187 -13.63 8.79 -12.42
CA GLU A 187 -12.90 7.83 -11.61
C GLU A 187 -13.50 7.78 -10.21
N THR A 188 -13.36 6.66 -9.51
CA THR A 188 -13.80 6.57 -8.12
C THR A 188 -12.62 6.36 -7.20
N ILE A 189 -12.48 7.23 -6.21
CA ILE A 189 -11.43 7.15 -5.20
C ILE A 189 -12.01 6.67 -3.88
N SER A 190 -11.31 5.73 -3.28
CA SER A 190 -11.64 5.20 -1.95
C SER A 190 -10.72 5.83 -0.91
N LEU A 191 -11.33 6.46 0.10
CA LEU A 191 -10.63 6.95 1.29
C LEU A 191 -10.59 5.90 2.41
N SER A 192 -11.33 4.80 2.23
CA SER A 192 -11.33 3.68 3.17
C SER A 192 -10.49 2.56 2.59
N GLY A 193 -9.37 2.21 3.21
CA GLY A 193 -8.56 1.04 2.82
C GLY A 193 -9.24 -0.29 3.13
N ARG A 194 -10.52 -0.44 2.77
CA ARG A 194 -11.28 -1.64 3.07
C ARG A 194 -10.67 -2.81 2.32
N SER A 195 -10.63 -3.93 3.04
CA SER A 195 -10.20 -5.20 2.48
C SER A 195 -11.25 -5.66 1.47
N THR A 196 -10.90 -5.69 0.19
CA THR A 196 -11.76 -6.40 -0.76
C THR A 196 -11.54 -7.89 -0.67
N ARG A 197 -12.64 -8.62 -0.42
CA ARG A 197 -12.76 -10.00 -0.90
C ARG A 197 -13.04 -9.97 -2.40
N ARG A 198 -12.07 -9.59 -3.22
CA ARG A 198 -12.20 -9.73 -4.67
C ARG A 198 -11.79 -11.13 -5.08
N SER A 199 -12.78 -11.92 -5.51
CA SER A 199 -12.56 -13.12 -6.30
C SER A 199 -12.32 -12.73 -7.76
N GLY A 200 -11.26 -13.25 -8.39
CA GLY A 200 -10.99 -13.06 -9.81
C GLY A 200 -9.52 -12.81 -10.15
N LYS A 201 -9.21 -12.87 -11.45
CA LYS A 201 -7.89 -12.54 -11.99
C LYS A 201 -7.73 -11.02 -12.06
N VAL A 202 -6.58 -10.50 -11.63
CA VAL A 202 -6.18 -9.11 -11.88
C VAL A 202 -4.86 -9.10 -12.61
N TYR A 203 -4.77 -8.38 -13.72
CA TYR A 203 -3.59 -8.37 -14.57
C TYR A 203 -2.57 -7.34 -14.10
N SER A 204 -1.29 -7.64 -14.31
CA SER A 204 -0.21 -6.67 -14.18
C SER A 204 -0.38 -5.52 -15.18
N PRO A 205 0.21 -4.33 -14.95
CA PRO A 205 0.09 -3.20 -15.87
C PRO A 205 0.49 -3.53 -17.32
N ASN A 206 1.52 -4.34 -17.51
CA ASN A 206 1.94 -4.81 -18.84
C ASN A 206 1.13 -5.99 -19.41
N GLY A 207 0.11 -6.49 -18.69
CA GLY A 207 -0.72 -7.63 -19.08
C GLY A 207 -0.01 -8.99 -19.10
N ARG A 208 1.29 -9.06 -18.79
CA ARG A 208 2.09 -10.30 -18.87
C ARG A 208 1.73 -11.30 -17.77
N TYR A 209 1.32 -10.82 -16.61
CA TYR A 209 1.00 -11.64 -15.46
C TYR A 209 -0.45 -11.41 -15.03
N TYR A 210 -1.03 -12.38 -14.35
CA TYR A 210 -2.20 -12.13 -13.52
C TYR A 210 -2.02 -12.68 -12.11
N TYR A 211 -2.71 -12.02 -11.19
CA TYR A 211 -2.74 -12.32 -9.78
C TYR A 211 -4.09 -12.94 -9.44
N LEU A 212 -4.08 -13.97 -8.61
CA LEU A 212 -5.29 -14.67 -8.21
C LEU A 212 -5.20 -15.08 -6.75
N LEU A 213 -6.21 -14.67 -5.97
CA LEU A 213 -6.39 -15.09 -4.58
C LEU A 213 -7.51 -16.11 -4.53
N GLN A 214 -7.15 -17.36 -4.26
CA GLN A 214 -8.09 -18.44 -3.94
C GLN A 214 -7.87 -18.86 -2.48
N LYS A 215 -7.26 -20.03 -2.27
CA LYS A 215 -6.71 -20.44 -0.96
C LYS A 215 -5.39 -19.74 -0.66
N ASN A 216 -4.58 -19.55 -1.69
CA ASN A 216 -3.27 -18.94 -1.67
C ASN A 216 -3.25 -17.75 -2.62
N LEU A 217 -2.29 -16.87 -2.42
CA LEU A 217 -1.99 -15.76 -3.32
C LEU A 217 -0.99 -16.26 -4.39
N GLY A 218 -1.38 -16.27 -5.67
CA GLY A 218 -0.53 -16.75 -6.75
C GLY A 218 -0.31 -15.71 -7.86
N ILE A 219 0.86 -15.79 -8.49
CA ILE A 219 1.23 -15.08 -9.73
C ILE A 219 1.30 -16.09 -10.86
N TYR A 220 0.63 -15.78 -11.96
CA TYR A 220 0.57 -16.64 -13.13
C TYR A 220 1.02 -15.90 -14.37
N ASP A 221 1.67 -16.60 -15.29
CA ASP A 221 1.90 -16.10 -16.64
C ASP A 221 0.56 -16.04 -17.39
N ALA A 222 0.24 -14.88 -17.98
CA ALA A 222 -1.06 -14.64 -18.58
C ALA A 222 -1.30 -15.42 -19.89
N ILE A 223 -0.22 -15.78 -20.60
CA ILE A 223 -0.28 -16.48 -21.89
C ILE A 223 -0.41 -17.99 -21.65
N THR A 224 0.46 -18.54 -20.81
CA THR A 224 0.56 -19.97 -20.57
C THR A 224 -0.33 -20.47 -19.42
N ASN A 225 -0.87 -19.57 -18.60
CA ASN A 225 -1.53 -19.86 -17.33
C ASN A 225 -0.66 -20.66 -16.33
N GLN A 226 0.66 -20.65 -16.50
CA GLN A 226 1.58 -21.32 -15.60
C GLN A 226 1.70 -20.53 -14.28
N LEU A 227 1.62 -21.23 -13.14
CA LEU A 227 1.93 -20.67 -11.82
C LEU A 227 3.44 -20.39 -11.73
N LEU A 228 3.80 -19.13 -11.49
CA LEU A 228 5.19 -18.68 -11.40
C LEU A 228 5.65 -18.58 -9.94
N ALA A 229 4.81 -18.03 -9.08
CA ALA A 229 5.10 -17.87 -7.66
C ALA A 229 3.80 -17.97 -6.84
N GLU A 230 3.91 -18.50 -5.63
CA GLU A 230 2.79 -18.66 -4.71
C GLU A 230 3.20 -18.25 -3.31
N PHE A 231 2.32 -17.55 -2.62
CA PHE A 231 2.38 -17.30 -1.19
C PHE A 231 1.27 -18.06 -0.47
N LYS A 232 1.67 -18.91 0.48
CA LYS A 232 0.78 -19.70 1.32
C LYS A 232 0.70 -19.04 2.70
N PRO A 233 -0.46 -18.50 3.12
CA PRO A 233 -0.57 -17.91 4.44
C PRO A 233 -0.33 -18.96 5.53
N PRO A 234 0.23 -18.58 6.70
CA PRO A 234 0.45 -19.52 7.81
C PRO A 234 -0.86 -20.20 8.24
N PRO A 235 -0.86 -21.52 8.46
CA PRO A 235 -2.10 -22.30 8.70
C PRO A 235 -2.79 -21.97 10.04
N LYS A 236 -2.10 -21.29 10.96
CA LYS A 236 -2.56 -21.07 12.35
C LYS A 236 -3.54 -19.92 12.53
N TYR A 237 -3.83 -19.14 11.49
CA TYR A 237 -4.66 -17.95 11.64
C TYR A 237 -5.66 -17.83 10.48
N ILE A 238 -6.87 -17.35 10.81
CA ILE A 238 -7.78 -16.82 9.79
C ILE A 238 -7.11 -15.56 9.24
N SER A 239 -6.45 -15.74 8.10
CA SER A 239 -5.66 -14.74 7.41
C SER A 239 -6.52 -14.09 6.34
N TRP A 240 -6.59 -12.77 6.34
CA TRP A 240 -7.25 -11.96 5.35
C TRP A 240 -6.17 -11.16 4.65
N PHE A 241 -6.22 -11.10 3.33
CA PHE A 241 -5.33 -10.22 2.59
C PHE A 241 -5.93 -8.81 2.55
N ARG A 242 -5.12 -7.83 2.91
CA ARG A 242 -5.39 -6.43 2.61
C ARG A 242 -4.57 -6.07 1.38
N PHE A 243 -5.26 -5.49 0.39
CA PHE A 243 -4.65 -4.90 -0.78
C PHE A 243 -5.01 -3.41 -0.75
N GLY A 244 -4.00 -2.58 -0.56
CA GLY A 244 -4.14 -1.14 -0.67
C GLY A 244 -3.76 -0.72 -2.08
N GLY A 245 -4.58 -0.99 -3.09
CA GLY A 245 -4.23 -0.67 -4.48
C GLY A 245 -5.18 0.34 -5.10
N PHE A 246 -4.63 1.29 -5.86
CA PHE A 246 -5.38 2.11 -6.79
C PHE A 246 -5.70 1.29 -8.06
N SER A 247 -6.94 1.34 -8.55
CA SER A 247 -7.26 0.90 -9.90
C SER A 247 -8.22 1.90 -10.54
N PRO A 248 -7.84 2.53 -11.66
CA PRO A 248 -8.64 3.59 -12.30
C PRO A 248 -10.02 3.11 -12.76
N ASN A 249 -10.22 1.79 -12.93
CA ASN A 249 -11.48 1.22 -13.39
C ASN A 249 -12.26 0.43 -12.33
N LYS A 250 -11.71 0.24 -11.12
CA LYS A 250 -12.37 -0.54 -10.05
C LYS A 250 -11.87 -0.09 -8.69
N THR A 251 -12.74 0.59 -7.94
CA THR A 251 -12.58 1.22 -6.62
C THR A 251 -11.63 0.63 -5.56
N GLU A 252 -11.18 -0.62 -5.65
CA GLU A 252 -10.20 -1.18 -4.72
C GLU A 252 -9.44 -2.28 -5.49
N GLY A 253 -8.37 -1.87 -6.17
CA GLY A 253 -7.55 -2.71 -7.05
C GLY A 253 -6.57 -3.55 -6.26
N TRP A 254 -6.09 -4.63 -6.86
CA TRP A 254 -4.89 -5.29 -6.37
C TRP A 254 -3.71 -4.32 -6.50
N ALA A 255 -2.95 -4.11 -5.43
CA ALA A 255 -1.74 -3.32 -5.48
C ALA A 255 -0.67 -4.13 -6.21
N ALA A 256 -0.40 -3.84 -7.48
CA ALA A 256 0.58 -4.58 -8.25
C ALA A 256 1.32 -3.70 -9.27
N ASP A 257 2.56 -4.07 -9.54
CA ASP A 257 3.38 -3.53 -10.62
C ASP A 257 3.79 -4.66 -11.58
N ASN A 258 4.74 -4.42 -12.47
CA ASN A 258 5.22 -5.43 -13.44
C ASN A 258 6.18 -6.48 -12.83
N SER A 259 6.58 -6.30 -11.58
CA SER A 259 7.53 -7.16 -10.85
C SER A 259 6.87 -7.91 -9.69
N GLY A 260 5.62 -7.63 -9.35
CA GLY A 260 4.90 -8.40 -8.35
C GLY A 260 3.64 -7.73 -7.83
N VAL A 261 3.09 -8.34 -6.79
CA VAL A 261 1.86 -7.94 -6.12
C VAL A 261 2.12 -7.67 -4.64
N TYR A 262 1.70 -6.50 -4.19
CA TYR A 262 1.79 -6.03 -2.81
C TYR A 262 0.58 -6.47 -2.00
N PHE A 263 0.81 -6.89 -0.77
CA PHE A 263 -0.24 -7.33 0.13
C PHE A 263 0.20 -7.13 1.58
N GLN A 264 -0.79 -7.08 2.47
CA GLN A 264 -0.57 -7.14 3.91
C GLN A 264 -1.45 -8.25 4.47
N ILE A 265 -0.88 -9.09 5.35
CA ILE A 265 -1.64 -10.14 6.03
C ILE A 265 -2.31 -9.54 7.25
N SER A 266 -3.63 -9.58 7.28
CA SER A 266 -4.44 -9.20 8.43
C SER A 266 -4.99 -10.44 9.11
N HIS A 267 -4.82 -10.55 10.41
CA HIS A 267 -5.42 -11.63 11.22
C HIS A 267 -6.54 -11.08 12.09
N ARG A 268 -7.59 -11.87 12.29
CA ARG A 268 -8.61 -11.62 13.31
C ARG A 268 -8.17 -12.34 14.59
N SER A 269 -7.68 -11.62 15.59
CA SER A 269 -7.39 -12.21 16.90
C SER A 269 -8.70 -12.33 17.69
N GLY A 270 -9.33 -13.51 17.63
CA GLY A 270 -10.41 -13.84 18.56
C GLY A 270 -9.87 -14.34 19.89
N PHE A 271 -9.12 -13.52 20.64
CA PHE A 271 -8.41 -13.89 21.90
C PHE A 271 -7.02 -14.55 21.73
N GLY A 272 -6.05 -13.83 21.17
CA GLY A 272 -4.63 -14.23 21.15
C GLY A 272 -3.70 -13.07 21.53
N PRO A 273 -2.41 -13.34 21.85
CA PRO A 273 -1.44 -12.29 22.16
C PRO A 273 -1.34 -11.25 21.02
N PRO A 274 -0.88 -10.01 21.31
CA PRO A 274 -0.67 -9.00 20.28
C PRO A 274 0.20 -9.59 19.17
N LEU A 275 -0.33 -9.54 17.95
CA LEU A 275 0.35 -10.10 16.80
C LEU A 275 1.53 -9.20 16.42
N PRO A 276 2.61 -9.77 15.85
CA PRO A 276 3.76 -8.99 15.40
C PRO A 276 3.34 -7.97 14.33
N ILE A 277 4.20 -6.94 14.21
CA ILE A 277 4.15 -5.88 13.20
C ILE A 277 3.82 -6.51 11.83
N ARG A 278 2.86 -5.92 11.11
CA ARG A 278 2.34 -6.48 9.86
C ARG A 278 2.91 -5.70 8.67
N PRO A 279 4.07 -6.11 8.13
CA PRO A 279 4.69 -5.39 7.05
C PRO A 279 3.80 -5.37 5.80
N ILE A 280 4.00 -4.35 4.96
CA ILE A 280 3.60 -4.46 3.56
C ILE A 280 4.59 -5.41 2.92
N GLN A 281 4.10 -6.47 2.29
CA GLN A 281 4.90 -7.47 1.62
C GLN A 281 4.64 -7.42 0.12
N LYS A 282 5.57 -7.94 -0.67
CA LYS A 282 5.41 -8.14 -2.10
C LYS A 282 5.71 -9.59 -2.45
N LEU A 283 4.78 -10.25 -3.13
CA LEU A 283 5.06 -11.50 -3.82
C LEU A 283 5.61 -11.12 -5.18
N CYS A 284 6.84 -11.52 -5.44
CA CYS A 284 7.59 -11.17 -6.62
C CYS A 284 7.38 -12.16 -7.77
N VAL A 285 7.43 -11.61 -8.97
CA VAL A 285 7.63 -12.37 -10.20
C VAL A 285 9.07 -12.91 -10.18
N PRO A 286 9.29 -14.22 -10.39
CA PRO A 286 10.63 -14.78 -10.45
C PRO A 286 11.49 -14.11 -11.52
N GLY A 287 12.70 -13.68 -11.14
CA GLY A 287 13.65 -13.01 -12.04
C GLY A 287 13.36 -11.54 -12.33
N ALA A 288 12.35 -10.93 -11.71
CA ALA A 288 12.14 -9.50 -11.80
C ALA A 288 13.23 -8.72 -11.03
N SER A 289 13.58 -7.52 -11.51
CA SER A 289 14.52 -6.63 -10.83
C SER A 289 13.98 -6.20 -9.47
N GLY A 290 14.85 -6.10 -8.47
CA GLY A 290 14.47 -5.69 -7.11
C GLY A 290 13.63 -6.74 -6.36
N CYS A 291 13.71 -8.00 -6.77
CA CYS A 291 13.04 -9.13 -6.14
C CYS A 291 14.05 -10.21 -5.72
N PRO A 292 13.77 -10.95 -4.63
CA PRO A 292 14.62 -12.04 -4.20
C PRO A 292 14.62 -13.17 -5.23
N THR A 293 15.79 -13.78 -5.42
CA THR A 293 15.96 -15.00 -6.22
C THR A 293 15.71 -16.22 -5.35
N ALA A 294 15.11 -17.27 -5.91
CA ALA A 294 15.07 -18.56 -5.23
C ALA A 294 16.50 -19.09 -5.04
N ASN A 295 16.86 -19.38 -3.79
CA ASN A 295 18.08 -20.10 -3.45
C ASN A 295 17.97 -21.58 -3.83
#